data_AF-A0A1F5ZMR1-F1
#
_entry.id   AF-A0A1F5ZMR1-F1
#
_cell.length_a   1.000
_cell.length_b   1.000
_cell.length_c   1.000
_cell.angle_alpha   90.00
_cell.angle_beta   90.00
_cell.angle_gamma   90.00
#
_symmetry.space_group_name_H-M   'P 1'
#
loop_
_entity.id
_entity.type
_entity.pdbx_description
1 polymer ?
#
loop_
_entity_poly.entity_id
_entity_poly.type
_entity_poly.pdbx_seq_one_letter_code
_entity_poly.pdbx_strand_id
1 'polypeptide(L)'
;MYNHAPNDYKCPICIGVQGVESEHTLLKQSDLIYKDDMVSAFINSFFIGNNPGHVIVVPNKHFENIYDLPMEYATRIFEIAKKVALAMKDTYKCEGITTLQNNEPVGNQHAFHYHFHIFPRYKDDDLHKFMGDKKLATPEERVKYANKLKEFFKANS
;
A
#
# COMPACT_ATOMS: atom_id res chain seq x y z
N MET A 1 9.61 1.01 -23.23
CA MET A 1 8.77 1.06 -22.01
C MET A 1 8.73 -0.35 -21.46
N TYR A 2 9.12 -0.52 -20.20
CA TYR A 2 9.21 -1.82 -19.54
C TYR A 2 7.86 -2.20 -18.90
N ASN A 3 6.80 -2.09 -19.70
CA ASN A 3 5.41 -2.20 -19.27
C ASN A 3 4.82 -3.53 -19.73
N HIS A 4 4.05 -4.16 -18.84
CA HIS A 4 3.53 -5.51 -18.92
C HIS A 4 2.02 -5.57 -18.64
N ALA A 5 1.36 -4.44 -18.35
CA ALA A 5 -0.10 -4.37 -18.30
C ALA A 5 -0.71 -4.86 -19.63
N PRO A 6 -1.67 -5.81 -19.59
CA PRO A 6 -2.44 -6.20 -20.79
C PRO A 6 -3.17 -5.02 -21.44
N ASN A 7 -3.49 -5.12 -22.74
CA ASN A 7 -4.18 -4.06 -23.48
C ASN A 7 -5.55 -3.67 -22.90
N ASP A 8 -6.25 -4.61 -22.27
CA ASP A 8 -7.56 -4.43 -21.63
C ASP A 8 -7.46 -4.33 -20.10
N TYR A 9 -6.27 -4.04 -19.58
CA TYR A 9 -6.02 -3.99 -18.14
C TYR A 9 -6.87 -2.93 -17.44
N LYS A 10 -7.87 -3.39 -16.69
CA LYS A 10 -8.62 -2.56 -15.75
C LYS A 10 -7.82 -2.47 -14.44
N CYS A 11 -7.07 -1.38 -14.30
CA CYS A 11 -6.24 -1.18 -13.11
C CYS A 11 -7.08 -1.12 -11.82
N PRO A 12 -6.94 -2.08 -10.88
CA PRO A 12 -7.70 -2.11 -9.64
C PRO A 12 -7.38 -0.94 -8.71
N ILE A 13 -6.14 -0.43 -8.78
CA ILE A 13 -5.69 0.69 -7.95
C ILE A 13 -6.26 2.02 -8.46
N CYS A 14 -6.29 2.26 -9.77
CA CYS A 14 -6.96 3.43 -10.34
C CYS A 14 -8.42 3.51 -9.90
N ILE A 15 -9.15 2.40 -10.00
CA ILE A 15 -10.55 2.29 -9.57
C ILE A 15 -10.69 2.64 -8.07
N GLY A 16 -9.83 2.06 -7.22
CA GLY A 16 -9.83 2.33 -5.78
C GLY A 16 -9.49 3.78 -5.42
N VAL A 17 -8.50 4.38 -6.09
CA VAL A 17 -8.11 5.79 -5.94
C VAL A 17 -9.26 6.73 -6.31
N GLN A 18 -10.01 6.39 -7.36
CA GLN A 18 -11.18 7.15 -7.82
C GLN A 18 -12.37 7.07 -6.87
N GLY A 19 -12.30 6.27 -5.82
CA GLY A 19 -13.39 6.12 -4.87
C GLY A 19 -14.42 5.06 -5.26
N VAL A 20 -14.19 4.33 -6.36
CA VAL A 20 -15.13 3.35 -6.88
C VAL A 20 -14.89 2.01 -6.20
N GLU A 21 -15.94 1.45 -5.60
CA GLU A 21 -15.92 0.09 -5.08
C GLU A 21 -16.67 -0.86 -6.03
N SER A 22 -15.97 -1.87 -6.53
CA SER A 22 -16.53 -2.86 -7.47
C SER A 22 -15.80 -4.19 -7.35
N GLU A 23 -16.22 -5.20 -8.11
CA GLU A 23 -15.53 -6.49 -8.23
C GLU A 23 -14.13 -6.37 -8.87
N HIS A 24 -13.83 -5.26 -9.54
CA HIS A 24 -12.55 -5.01 -10.18
C HIS A 24 -11.50 -4.42 -9.24
N THR A 25 -11.82 -4.19 -7.95
CA THR A 25 -10.85 -3.72 -6.97
C THR A 25 -11.08 -4.34 -5.60
N LEU A 26 -9.99 -4.66 -4.91
CA LEU A 26 -10.02 -5.15 -3.53
C LEU A 26 -9.89 -4.01 -2.50
N LEU A 27 -9.56 -2.80 -2.97
CA LEU A 27 -9.47 -1.62 -2.13
C LEU A 27 -10.86 -1.14 -1.76
N LYS A 28 -11.04 -0.79 -0.48
CA LYS A 28 -12.26 -0.17 0.04
C LYS A 28 -11.94 1.25 0.51
N GLN A 29 -12.92 2.15 0.47
CA GLN A 29 -12.72 3.51 0.99
C GLN A 29 -12.50 3.53 2.50
N SER A 30 -12.96 2.48 3.20
CA SER A 30 -12.62 2.26 4.61
C SER A 30 -11.12 2.01 4.83
N ASP A 31 -10.40 1.47 3.84
CA ASP A 31 -8.95 1.19 3.89
C ASP A 31 -8.09 2.45 3.69
N LEU A 32 -8.65 3.51 3.09
CA LEU A 32 -7.93 4.75 2.77
C LEU A 32 -7.54 5.50 4.04
N ILE A 33 -6.24 5.63 4.35
CA ILE A 33 -5.75 6.32 5.56
C ILE A 33 -5.23 7.73 5.29
N TYR A 34 -4.86 8.03 4.04
CA TYR A 34 -4.32 9.32 3.63
C TYR A 34 -4.63 9.56 2.15
N LYS A 35 -4.95 10.80 1.78
CA LYS A 35 -5.12 11.23 0.39
C LYS A 35 -4.77 12.71 0.27
N ASP A 36 -4.02 13.04 -0.76
CA ASP A 36 -3.87 14.40 -1.28
C ASP A 36 -4.07 14.39 -2.81
N ASP A 37 -3.68 15.46 -3.49
CA ASP A 37 -3.84 15.59 -4.95
C ASP A 37 -2.94 14.61 -5.73
N MET A 38 -1.79 14.23 -5.18
CA MET A 38 -0.79 13.40 -5.87
C MET A 38 -0.85 11.93 -5.48
N VAL A 39 -1.11 11.60 -4.21
CA VAL A 39 -0.97 10.24 -3.69
C VAL A 39 -2.10 9.86 -2.76
N SER A 40 -2.33 8.56 -2.65
CA SER A 40 -3.22 7.93 -1.67
C SER A 40 -2.49 6.83 -0.93
N ALA A 41 -2.87 6.58 0.33
CA ALA A 41 -2.37 5.47 1.12
C ALA A 41 -3.53 4.60 1.63
N PHE A 42 -3.42 3.29 1.44
CA PHE A 42 -4.45 2.32 1.82
C PHE A 42 -3.84 1.20 2.66
N ILE A 43 -4.62 0.61 3.57
CA ILE A 43 -4.30 -0.71 4.11
C ILE A 43 -4.33 -1.72 2.96
N ASN A 44 -3.28 -2.53 2.82
CA ASN A 44 -3.20 -3.51 1.75
C ASN A 44 -4.24 -4.64 1.94
N SER A 45 -4.83 -5.10 0.83
CA SER A 45 -5.87 -6.14 0.86
C SER A 45 -5.34 -7.52 1.28
N PHE A 46 -4.05 -7.80 1.03
CA PHE A 46 -3.42 -9.06 1.40
C PHE A 46 -2.54 -8.86 2.63
N PHE A 47 -2.71 -9.64 3.69
CA PHE A 47 -1.79 -9.69 4.82
C PHE A 47 -0.75 -10.80 4.62
N ILE A 48 0.46 -10.55 5.11
CA ILE A 48 1.60 -11.47 4.96
C ILE A 48 1.98 -11.96 6.35
N GLY A 49 1.89 -13.28 6.55
CA GLY A 49 2.27 -13.94 7.81
C GLY A 49 1.81 -13.19 9.06
N ASN A 50 2.76 -12.86 9.93
CA ASN A 50 2.54 -12.17 11.20
C ASN A 50 2.61 -10.63 11.10
N ASN A 51 2.47 -10.06 9.90
CA ASN A 51 2.61 -8.63 9.62
C ASN A 51 1.34 -8.01 9.02
N PRO A 52 0.20 -8.08 9.72
CA PRO A 52 -1.06 -7.50 9.25
C PRO A 52 -1.01 -5.97 9.24
N GLY A 53 -1.92 -5.36 8.47
CA GLY A 53 -2.12 -3.92 8.48
C GLY A 53 -1.02 -3.11 7.78
N HIS A 54 -0.16 -3.75 6.97
CA HIS A 54 0.78 -3.01 6.13
C HIS A 54 0.05 -2.13 5.12
N VAL A 55 0.71 -1.05 4.72
CA VAL A 55 0.12 0.00 3.88
C VAL A 55 0.78 -0.01 2.52
N ILE A 56 0.01 0.31 1.48
CA ILE A 56 0.54 0.73 0.19
C ILE A 56 0.33 2.23 0.02
N VAL A 57 1.37 2.94 -0.40
CA VAL A 57 1.29 4.31 -0.91
C VAL A 57 1.34 4.25 -2.43
N VAL A 58 0.37 4.87 -3.09
CA VAL A 58 0.17 4.83 -4.54
C VAL A 58 0.04 6.24 -5.10
N PRO A 59 0.55 6.51 -6.32
CA PRO A 59 0.21 7.73 -7.03
C PRO A 59 -1.28 7.68 -7.43
N ASN A 60 -1.92 8.84 -7.42
CA ASN A 60 -3.30 8.99 -7.85
C ASN A 60 -3.44 8.91 -9.38
N LYS A 61 -2.37 9.24 -10.11
CA LYS A 61 -2.25 8.97 -11.55
C LYS A 61 -1.72 7.56 -11.77
N HIS A 62 -2.03 7.01 -12.93
CA HIS A 62 -1.51 5.72 -13.34
C HIS A 62 -0.07 5.84 -13.81
N PHE A 63 0.83 5.16 -13.11
CA PHE A 63 2.19 4.84 -13.55
C PHE A 63 2.37 3.37 -13.30
N GLU A 64 2.86 2.60 -14.27
CA GLU A 64 2.88 1.15 -14.10
C GLU A 64 3.93 0.72 -13.06
N ASN A 65 5.13 1.27 -13.15
CA ASN A 65 6.31 0.83 -12.41
C ASN A 65 7.22 2.02 -12.09
N ILE A 66 8.40 1.75 -11.52
CA ILE A 66 9.37 2.76 -11.11
C ILE A 66 9.97 3.54 -12.29
N TYR A 67 10.06 2.94 -13.48
CA TYR A 67 10.73 3.55 -14.63
C TYR A 67 9.91 4.70 -15.23
N ASP A 68 8.58 4.59 -15.14
CA ASP A 68 7.62 5.59 -15.61
C ASP A 68 7.24 6.62 -14.54
N LEU A 69 7.65 6.41 -13.28
CA LEU A 69 7.24 7.26 -12.15
C LEU A 69 8.01 8.59 -12.17
N PRO A 70 7.33 9.75 -12.31
CA PRO A 70 8.01 11.04 -12.26
C PRO A 70 8.59 11.32 -10.87
N MET A 71 9.72 12.02 -10.82
CA MET A 71 10.44 12.30 -9.57
C MET A 71 9.58 13.02 -8.52
N GLU A 72 8.69 13.92 -8.93
CA GLU A 72 7.76 14.60 -8.01
C GLU A 72 6.83 13.62 -7.27
N TYR A 73 6.33 12.59 -7.96
CA TYR A 73 5.54 11.54 -7.35
C TYR A 73 6.41 10.65 -6.46
N ALA A 74 7.61 10.29 -6.90
CA ALA A 74 8.54 9.50 -6.10
C ALA A 74 8.88 10.20 -4.76
N THR A 75 9.19 11.50 -4.80
CA THR A 75 9.44 12.31 -3.61
C THR A 75 8.22 12.30 -2.70
N ARG A 76 7.03 12.60 -3.23
CA ARG A 76 5.81 12.67 -2.43
C ARG A 76 5.44 11.33 -1.80
N ILE A 77 5.60 10.23 -2.55
CA ILE A 77 5.37 8.88 -2.04
C ILE A 77 6.28 8.58 -0.85
N PHE A 78 7.58 8.91 -0.93
CA PHE A 78 8.52 8.70 0.17
C PHE A 78 8.22 9.57 1.40
N GLU A 79 7.76 10.81 1.20
CA GLU A 79 7.30 11.67 2.31
C GLU A 79 6.13 11.02 3.06
N ILE A 80 5.14 10.52 2.32
CA ILE A 80 3.98 9.85 2.93
C ILE A 80 4.37 8.50 3.54
N ALA A 81 5.24 7.74 2.89
CA ALA A 81 5.76 6.48 3.44
C ALA A 81 6.46 6.70 4.79
N LYS A 82 7.26 7.76 4.93
CA LYS A 82 7.88 8.14 6.22
C LYS A 82 6.82 8.47 7.27
N LYS A 83 5.79 9.24 6.93
CA LYS A 83 4.68 9.56 7.84
C LYS A 83 3.93 8.32 8.29
N VAL A 84 3.62 7.41 7.36
CA VAL A 84 2.98 6.11 7.65
C VAL A 84 3.86 5.25 8.55
N ALA A 85 5.16 5.16 8.28
CA ALA A 85 6.10 4.39 9.10
C ALA A 85 6.12 4.89 10.56
N LEU A 86 6.15 6.21 10.77
CA LEU A 86 6.06 6.81 12.12
C LEU A 86 4.72 6.51 12.78
N ALA A 87 3.61 6.63 12.04
CA ALA A 87 2.28 6.30 12.54
C ALA A 87 2.15 4.81 12.94
N MET A 88 2.75 3.89 12.18
CA MET A 88 2.81 2.47 12.53
C MET A 88 3.63 2.22 13.79
N LYS A 89 4.80 2.85 13.91
CA LYS A 89 5.64 2.75 15.11
C LYS A 89 4.87 3.18 16.35
N ASP A 90 4.11 4.27 16.26
CA ASP A 90 3.31 4.75 17.39
C ASP A 90 2.08 3.87 17.65
N THR A 91 1.27 3.57 16.64
CA THR A 91 -0.05 2.95 16.85
C THR A 91 -0.01 1.43 16.91
N TYR A 92 0.91 0.78 16.19
CA TYR A 92 1.03 -0.68 16.14
C TYR A 92 2.12 -1.21 17.07
N LYS A 93 2.90 -0.29 17.67
CA LYS A 93 4.04 -0.59 18.55
C LYS A 93 5.00 -1.61 17.92
N CYS A 94 5.19 -1.54 16.60
CA CYS A 94 6.11 -2.40 15.89
C CYS A 94 7.57 -2.03 16.20
N GLU A 95 8.46 -3.01 16.16
CA GLU A 95 9.87 -2.84 16.51
C GLU A 95 10.67 -2.29 15.32
N GLY A 96 10.27 -2.63 14.10
CA GLY A 96 10.90 -2.14 12.87
C GLY A 96 9.91 -1.83 11.76
N ILE A 97 10.45 -1.45 10.60
CA ILE A 97 9.72 -1.20 9.36
C ILE A 97 10.49 -1.85 8.21
N THR A 98 9.77 -2.50 7.30
CA THR A 98 10.30 -2.91 5.99
C THR A 98 9.54 -2.15 4.91
N THR A 99 10.26 -1.62 3.92
CA THR A 99 9.64 -1.10 2.70
C THR A 99 9.95 -2.01 1.54
N LEU A 100 9.01 -2.14 0.60
CA LEU A 100 9.14 -3.02 -0.56
C LEU A 100 8.46 -2.39 -1.76
N GLN A 101 9.12 -2.46 -2.91
CA GLN A 101 8.56 -2.03 -4.18
C GLN A 101 9.05 -2.98 -5.26
N ASN A 102 8.12 -3.49 -6.05
CA ASN A 102 8.35 -4.51 -7.05
C ASN A 102 8.02 -3.95 -8.44
N ASN A 103 8.84 -4.30 -9.43
CA ASN A 103 8.65 -3.89 -10.82
C ASN A 103 8.64 -5.11 -11.71
N GLU A 104 7.68 -5.14 -12.64
CA GLU A 104 7.52 -6.19 -13.65
C GLU A 104 7.19 -7.58 -13.07
N PRO A 105 6.72 -8.54 -13.89
CA PRO A 105 6.32 -9.85 -13.39
C PRO A 105 7.43 -10.60 -12.64
N VAL A 106 8.66 -10.54 -13.13
CA VAL A 106 9.83 -11.23 -12.53
C VAL A 106 10.25 -10.57 -11.20
N GLY A 107 9.97 -9.28 -11.02
CA GLY A 107 10.13 -8.61 -9.73
C GLY A 107 8.99 -8.88 -8.74
N ASN A 108 8.03 -9.74 -9.07
CA ASN A 108 6.81 -10.03 -8.29
C ASN A 108 5.83 -8.84 -8.20
N GLN A 109 5.75 -8.01 -9.24
CA GLN A 109 4.68 -7.03 -9.37
C GLN A 109 3.43 -7.70 -9.96
N HIS A 110 2.31 -7.68 -9.22
CA HIS A 110 1.05 -8.31 -9.64
C HIS A 110 -0.06 -7.31 -9.99
N ALA A 111 0.01 -6.10 -9.44
CA ALA A 111 -0.82 -4.98 -9.86
C ALA A 111 0.07 -4.00 -10.63
N PHE A 112 -0.21 -3.83 -11.92
CA PHE A 112 0.52 -2.96 -12.84
C PHE A 112 0.15 -1.49 -12.64
N HIS A 113 0.30 -1.02 -11.41
CA HIS A 113 0.23 0.37 -10.98
C HIS A 113 1.19 0.51 -9.80
N TYR A 114 2.07 1.49 -9.85
CA TYR A 114 3.12 1.66 -8.87
C TYR A 114 2.55 1.69 -7.45
N HIS A 115 3.07 0.86 -6.57
CA HIS A 115 2.64 0.83 -5.18
C HIS A 115 3.83 0.51 -4.28
N PHE A 116 4.02 1.36 -3.27
CA PHE A 116 5.13 1.29 -2.33
C PHE A 116 4.63 0.74 -1.00
N HIS A 117 5.09 -0.46 -0.63
CA HIS A 117 4.66 -1.12 0.60
C HIS A 117 5.44 -0.64 1.82
N ILE A 118 4.75 -0.51 2.94
CA ILE A 118 5.31 -0.23 4.26
C ILE A 118 4.77 -1.28 5.24
N PHE A 119 5.63 -2.21 5.66
CA PHE A 119 5.32 -3.30 6.58
C PHE A 119 5.74 -2.96 8.01
N PRO A 120 4.86 -3.09 9.02
CA PRO A 120 5.28 -3.13 10.41
C PRO A 120 6.07 -4.42 10.66
N ARG A 121 7.19 -4.35 11.40
CA ARG A 121 8.02 -5.51 11.74
C ARG A 121 8.04 -5.78 13.24
N TYR A 122 8.05 -7.05 13.58
CA TYR A 122 8.13 -7.55 14.95
C TYR A 122 9.25 -8.58 15.03
N LYS A 123 9.82 -8.76 16.22
CA LYS A 123 10.80 -9.81 16.44
C LYS A 123 10.21 -11.17 16.07
N ASP A 124 10.98 -11.98 15.35
CA ASP A 124 10.62 -13.34 14.91
C ASP A 124 9.34 -13.41 14.05
N ASP A 125 8.99 -12.31 13.35
CA ASP A 125 7.80 -12.26 12.48
C ASP A 125 7.92 -13.05 11.17
N ASP A 126 9.15 -13.40 10.80
CA ASP A 126 9.49 -14.20 9.62
C ASP A 126 8.91 -13.67 8.29
N LEU A 127 8.71 -12.33 8.18
CA LEU A 127 8.09 -11.68 7.00
C LEU A 127 8.62 -12.21 5.66
N HIS A 128 9.95 -12.33 5.52
CA HIS A 128 10.58 -12.74 4.26
C HIS A 128 10.35 -14.23 3.93
N LYS A 129 10.18 -15.09 4.94
CA LYS A 129 9.83 -16.50 4.73
C LYS A 129 8.39 -16.64 4.25
N PHE A 130 7.50 -15.77 4.74
CA PHE A 130 6.08 -15.79 4.42
C PHE A 130 5.67 -14.91 3.23
N MET A 131 6.60 -14.28 2.50
CA MET A 131 6.29 -13.35 1.41
C MET A 131 5.40 -13.97 0.29
N GLY A 132 5.49 -15.30 0.11
CA GLY A 132 4.62 -16.07 -0.79
C GLY A 132 3.28 -16.51 -0.20
N ASP A 133 3.12 -16.47 1.13
CA ASP A 133 1.93 -16.90 1.86
C ASP A 133 1.03 -15.70 2.18
N LYS A 134 0.19 -15.34 1.21
CA LYS A 134 -0.66 -14.16 1.25
C LYS A 134 -2.07 -14.54 1.67
N LYS A 135 -2.57 -13.96 2.76
CA LYS A 135 -3.97 -14.05 3.17
C LYS A 135 -4.75 -12.85 2.65
N LEU A 136 -5.82 -13.08 1.88
CA LEU A 136 -6.80 -12.02 1.60
C LEU A 136 -7.53 -11.65 2.89
N ALA A 137 -7.29 -10.45 3.43
CA ALA A 137 -7.90 -9.98 4.66
C ALA A 137 -9.30 -9.43 4.39
N THR A 138 -10.26 -9.63 5.30
CA THR A 138 -11.61 -9.05 5.14
C THR A 138 -11.60 -7.52 5.40
N PRO A 139 -12.55 -6.75 4.86
CA PRO A 139 -12.66 -5.33 5.16
C PRO A 139 -12.72 -5.02 6.67
N GLU A 140 -13.35 -5.90 7.46
CA GLU A 140 -13.46 -5.78 8.93
C GLU A 140 -12.11 -6.00 9.63
N GLU A 141 -11.24 -6.87 9.09
CA GLU A 141 -9.88 -7.02 9.58
C GLU A 141 -9.05 -5.76 9.29
N ARG A 142 -9.19 -5.20 8.09
CA ARG A 142 -8.40 -4.05 7.63
C ARG A 142 -8.81 -2.73 8.27
N VAL A 143 -10.10 -2.48 8.46
CA VAL A 143 -10.60 -1.19 8.97
C VAL A 143 -10.07 -0.86 10.37
N LYS A 144 -9.78 -1.87 11.19
CA LYS A 144 -9.17 -1.70 12.52
C LYS A 144 -7.79 -1.03 12.44
N TYR A 145 -6.99 -1.42 11.45
CA TYR A 145 -5.67 -0.84 11.19
C TYR A 145 -5.80 0.54 10.57
N ALA A 146 -6.76 0.73 9.66
CA ALA A 146 -7.02 2.02 9.04
C ALA A 146 -7.42 3.09 10.07
N ASN A 147 -8.33 2.75 11.00
CA ASN A 147 -8.81 3.67 12.03
C ASN A 147 -7.68 4.16 12.94
N LYS A 148 -6.81 3.25 13.41
CA LYS A 148 -5.63 3.62 14.21
C LYS A 148 -4.74 4.66 13.51
N LEU A 149 -4.44 4.46 12.22
CA LEU A 149 -3.61 5.39 11.47
C LEU A 149 -4.32 6.71 11.16
N LYS A 150 -5.63 6.67 10.87
CA LYS A 150 -6.45 7.87 10.69
C LYS A 150 -6.48 8.73 11.95
N GLU A 151 -6.63 8.13 13.12
CA GLU A 151 -6.60 8.82 14.41
C GLU A 151 -5.23 9.47 14.64
N PHE A 152 -4.14 8.76 14.37
CA PHE A 152 -2.79 9.32 14.45
C PHE A 152 -2.63 10.54 13.55
N PHE A 153 -3.05 10.47 12.27
CA PHE A 153 -2.93 11.62 11.37
C PHE A 153 -3.78 12.80 11.80
N LYS A 154 -5.02 12.58 12.30
CA LYS A 154 -5.87 13.65 12.84
C LYS A 154 -5.26 14.34 14.05
N ALA A 155 -4.54 13.60 14.90
CA ALA A 155 -3.89 14.16 16.09
C ALA A 155 -2.59 14.92 15.77
N ASN A 156 -2.02 14.73 14.57
CA ASN A 156 -0.73 15.28 14.16
C ASN A 156 -0.81 16.07 12.83
N SER A 157 -1.98 16.62 12.51
CA SER A 157 -2.21 17.47 11.33
C SER A 157 -2.08 18.96 11.62
#